data_AF-A0A2P8C5Y0-F1
#
_entry.id   AF-A0A2P8C5Y0-F1
#
_cell.length_a   1.000
_cell.length_b   1.000
_cell.length_c   1.000
_cell.angle_alpha   90.00
_cell.angle_beta   90.00
_cell.angle_gamma   90.00
#
_symmetry.space_group_name_H-M   'P 1'
#
loop_
_entity.id
_entity.type
_entity.pdbx_description
1 polymer ?
#
loop_
_entity_poly.entity_id
_entity_poly.type
_entity_poly.pdbx_seq_one_letter_code
_entity_poly.pdbx_strand_id
1 'polypeptide(L)' 'MDKQTEEYNGYCICVKCDLRLEHKKGIPCREVKCPKCGRTMLKEGSYHHQLYQQKFIDNQDNGEQP' A
#
# COMPACT_ATOMS: atom_id res chain seq x y z
N MET A 1 -11.28 -7.94 -26.56
CA MET A 1 -11.43 -6.88 -25.55
C MET A 1 -11.20 -7.55 -24.21
N ASP A 2 -9.94 -7.68 -23.82
CA ASP A 2 -9.55 -8.51 -22.67
C ASP A 2 -8.63 -7.64 -21.83
N LYS A 3 -9.26 -6.81 -21.01
CA LYS A 3 -8.58 -5.85 -20.17
C LYS A 3 -7.75 -6.61 -19.13
N GLN A 4 -6.44 -6.42 -19.21
CA GLN A 4 -5.54 -6.35 -18.07
C GLN A 4 -5.50 -7.61 -17.19
N THR A 5 -4.65 -8.56 -17.58
CA THR A 5 -4.00 -9.49 -16.63
C THR A 5 -3.18 -8.67 -15.64
N GLU A 6 -3.85 -8.19 -14.60
CA GLU A 6 -3.25 -7.41 -13.53
C GLU A 6 -2.26 -8.31 -12.79
N GLU A 7 -1.00 -7.93 -12.81
CA GLU A 7 0.12 -8.64 -12.23
C GLU A 7 -0.17 -8.94 -10.75
N TYR A 8 -0.48 -10.21 -10.47
CA TYR A 8 -0.58 -10.77 -9.12
C TYR A 8 0.79 -10.94 -8.46
N ASN A 9 1.87 -10.58 -9.18
CA ASN A 9 3.23 -10.57 -8.67
C ASN A 9 3.52 -9.14 -8.18
N GLY A 10 3.70 -8.98 -6.88
CA GLY A 10 4.02 -7.70 -6.26
C GLY A 10 4.11 -7.82 -4.75
N TYR A 11 4.40 -6.71 -4.08
CA TYR A 11 4.47 -6.66 -2.63
C TYR A 11 3.32 -5.82 -2.07
N CYS A 12 2.78 -6.25 -0.94
CA CYS A 12 2.02 -5.38 -0.06
C CYS A 12 3.01 -4.55 0.77
N ILE A 13 2.93 -3.23 0.68
CA ILE A 13 3.78 -2.29 1.41
C ILE A 13 2.98 -1.56 2.49
N CYS A 14 3.56 -1.48 3.69
CA CYS A 14 3.09 -0.62 4.75
C CYS A 14 3.82 0.71 4.66
N VAL A 15 3.13 1.70 4.13
CA VAL A 15 3.67 3.05 3.90
C VAL A 15 4.03 3.84 5.16
N LYS A 16 3.61 3.40 6.35
CA LYS A 16 4.04 3.97 7.64
C LYS A 16 5.36 3.37 8.15
N CYS A 17 5.60 2.09 7.89
CA CYS A 17 6.74 1.35 8.44
C CYS A 17 7.77 0.95 7.38
N ASP A 18 7.50 1.28 6.12
CA ASP A 18 8.19 0.79 4.92
C ASP A 18 8.34 -0.75 4.87
N LEU A 19 7.39 -1.48 5.47
CA LEU A 19 7.44 -2.94 5.51
C LEU A 19 6.80 -3.52 4.23
N ARG A 20 7.57 -4.29 3.48
CA ARG A 20 7.11 -5.04 2.31
C ARG A 20 6.84 -6.50 2.67
N LEU A 21 5.70 -7.03 2.22
CA LEU A 21 5.32 -8.43 2.33
C LEU A 21 4.88 -8.93 0.95
N GLU A 22 5.38 -10.07 0.51
CA GLU A 22 4.50 -11.20 0.24
C GLU A 22 3.07 -10.96 -0.27
N HIS A 23 2.78 -10.49 -1.50
CA HIS A 23 1.37 -10.45 -1.92
C HIS A 23 0.83 -11.87 -2.08
N LYS A 24 -0.27 -12.17 -1.37
CA LYS A 24 -0.92 -13.49 -1.43
C LYS A 24 -2.08 -13.46 -2.41
N LYS A 25 -2.03 -14.34 -3.42
CA LYS A 25 -3.13 -14.49 -4.39
C LYS A 25 -4.44 -14.81 -3.66
N GLY A 26 -5.50 -14.09 -4.04
CA GLY A 26 -6.83 -14.22 -3.43
C GLY A 26 -7.03 -13.38 -2.17
N ILE A 27 -5.98 -12.72 -1.65
CA ILE A 27 -6.08 -11.80 -0.51
C ILE A 27 -5.60 -10.41 -0.95
N PRO A 28 -6.50 -9.44 -1.18
CA PRO A 28 -6.10 -8.08 -1.48
C PRO A 28 -5.19 -7.49 -0.40
N CYS A 29 -4.16 -6.72 -0.78
CA CYS A 29 -3.26 -6.10 0.20
C CYS A 29 -3.99 -5.25 1.25
N ARG A 30 -5.15 -4.68 0.90
CA ARG A 30 -5.97 -3.87 1.80
C ARG A 30 -6.64 -4.66 2.93
N GLU A 31 -6.73 -5.98 2.81
CA GLU A 31 -7.20 -6.87 3.88
C GLU A 31 -6.06 -7.30 4.81
N VAL A 32 -4.80 -7.18 4.34
CA VAL A 32 -3.62 -7.48 5.15
C VAL A 32 -3.31 -6.30 6.08
N LYS A 33 -3.12 -6.60 7.37
CA LYS A 33 -2.64 -5.65 8.37
C LYS A 33 -1.14 -5.77 8.56
N CYS A 34 -0.47 -4.65 8.71
CA CYS A 34 0.96 -4.58 8.98
C CYS A 34 1.26 -5.20 10.36
N PRO A 35 2.11 -6.22 10.46
CA PRO A 35 2.46 -6.83 11.75
C PRO A 35 3.25 -5.89 12.67
N LYS A 36 3.83 -4.80 12.16
CA LYS A 36 4.57 -3.82 12.97
C LYS A 36 3.68 -2.74 13.62
N CYS A 37 2.62 -2.31 12.95
CA CYS A 37 1.83 -1.14 13.39
C CYS A 37 0.31 -1.30 13.28
N GLY A 38 -0.18 -2.43 12.76
CA GLY A 38 -1.60 -2.73 12.60
C GLY A 38 -2.31 -1.98 11.48
N ARG A 39 -1.64 -1.08 10.74
CA ARG A 39 -2.26 -0.38 9.59
C ARG A 39 -2.50 -1.31 8.41
N THR A 40 -3.53 -1.02 7.64
CA THR A 40 -3.80 -1.68 6.37
C THR A 40 -2.64 -1.50 5.38
N MET A 41 -2.30 -2.55 4.65
CA MET A 41 -1.24 -2.52 3.64
C MET A 41 -1.78 -2.10 2.26
N LEU A 42 -0.89 -1.59 1.41
CA LEU A 42 -1.19 -1.15 0.05
C LEU A 42 -0.40 -1.98 -0.95
N LYS A 43 -0.88 -2.12 -2.20
CA LYS A 43 -0.07 -2.75 -3.25
C LYS A 43 1.06 -1.79 -3.64
N GLU A 44 2.29 -2.25 -3.55
CA GLU A 44 3.47 -1.51 -4.00
C GLU A 44 3.34 -1.15 -5.48
N GLY A 45 3.73 0.09 -5.82
CA GLY A 45 3.59 0.64 -7.17
C GLY A 45 2.16 0.98 -7.62
N SER A 46 1.12 0.68 -6.82
CA SER A 46 -0.25 1.07 -7.18
C SER A 46 -0.44 2.58 -7.16
N TYR A 47 -1.45 3.09 -7.89
CA TYR A 47 -1.81 4.52 -7.89
C TYR A 47 -1.98 5.09 -6.48
N HIS A 48 -2.63 4.34 -5.58
CA HIS A 48 -2.81 4.76 -4.18
C HIS A 48 -1.49 4.77 -3.38
N HIS A 49 -0.52 3.93 -3.73
CA HIS A 49 0.82 3.97 -3.13
C HIS A 49 1.57 5.24 -3.55
N GLN A 50 1.49 5.62 -4.83
CA GLN A 50 2.08 6.85 -5.35
C GLN A 50 1.46 8.11 -4.72
N LEU A 51 0.13 8.15 -4.58
CA LEU A 51 -0.55 9.25 -3.90
C LEU A 51 -0.12 9.39 -2.44
N TYR A 52 0.16 8.27 -1.75
CA TYR A 52 0.64 8.33 -0.38
C TYR A 52 2.06 8.90 -0.32
N GLN A 53 2.97 8.45 -1.20
CA GLN A 53 4.31 9.02 -1.31
C GLN A 53 4.27 10.53 -1.60
N GLN A 54 3.37 10.96 -2.50
CA GLN A 54 3.18 12.36 -2.82
C GLN A 54 2.62 13.16 -1.64
N LYS A 55 1.64 12.61 -0.90
CA LYS A 55 1.12 13.24 0.32
C LYS A 55 2.12 13.32 1.46
N PHE A 56 3.15 12.47 1.50
CA PHE A 56 4.24 12.58 2.47
C PHE A 56 5.18 13.75 2.15
N ILE A 57 5.26 14.13 0.88
CA ILE A 57 6.00 15.31 0.43
C ILE A 57 5.21 16.59 0.77
N ASP A 58 3.87 16.54 0.72
CA ASP A 58 3.02 17.70 1.01
C ASP A 58 2.66 17.87 2.50
N ASN A 59 2.56 16.79 3.30
CA ASN A 59 2.15 16.83 4.72
C ASN A 59 3.32 16.97 5.73
N GLN A 60 4.43 17.62 5.36
CA GLN A 60 5.32 18.22 6.38
C GLN A 60 4.72 19.51 6.98
N ASP A 61 3.45 19.81 6.72
CA ASP A 61 2.64 20.80 7.42
C ASP A 61 1.33 20.14 7.90
N ASN A 62 1.15 20.07 9.22
CA ASN A 62 -0.07 19.75 9.96
C ASN A 62 -0.46 18.27 10.08
N GLY A 63 -0.12 17.73 11.27
CA GLY A 63 -0.53 16.41 11.71
C GLY A 63 -2.02 16.31 11.90
N GLU A 64 -2.60 15.27 11.32
CA GLU A 64 -3.74 14.49 11.82
C GLU A 64 -4.12 13.54 10.70
N GLN A 65 -4.25 12.26 11.00
CA GLN A 65 -5.25 11.45 10.31
C GLN A 65 -5.61 10.26 11.20
N PRO A 66 -6.90 9.96 11.30
CA PRO A 66 -7.64 9.56 12.52
C PRO A 66 -7.24 8.23 13.13
#